data_AF-A0A0P6Y5D7-F1
#
_entry.id   AF-A0A0P6Y5D7-F1
#
_cell.length_a   1.000
_cell.length_b   1.000
_cell.length_c   1.000
_cell.angle_alpha   90.00
_cell.angle_beta   90.00
_cell.angle_gamma   90.00
#
_symmetry.space_group_name_H-M   'P 1'
#
loop_
_entity.id
_entity.type
_entity.pdbx_description
1 polymer ?
#
loop_
_entity_poly.entity_id
_entity_poly.type
_entity_poly.pdbx_seq_one_letter_code
_entity_poly.pdbx_strand_id
1 'polypeptide(L)'
;MRAYATIHELFYHHLDELYAAENQIIYAISSVLPQISQPAYQDGLILYRAEALRHRDLLHEVFEALELHPADHGCSAVRSMLGELNQMLRCNKPSLIRDLALLSTFHQLCQYVLGQYQWLAQWAERANQLPIAQICTTIQQQKTYAAHILTKLCDQGLHLGLPEQLQAQTLGGFGQLPNQARRRNQKR
;
A
#
# COMPACT_ATOMS: atom_id res chain seq x y z
N MET A 1 -26.11 -7.61 -2.86
CA MET A 1 -24.81 -8.26 -2.61
C MET A 1 -24.47 -9.04 -3.87
N ARG A 2 -23.33 -8.78 -4.51
CA ARG A 2 -22.95 -9.52 -5.73
C ARG A 2 -22.48 -10.92 -5.31
N ALA A 3 -23.04 -11.96 -5.91
CA ALA A 3 -22.55 -13.33 -5.76
C ALA A 3 -21.59 -13.63 -6.91
N TYR A 4 -20.49 -14.31 -6.61
CA TYR A 4 -19.56 -14.84 -7.62
C TYR A 4 -19.87 -16.33 -7.80
N ALA A 5 -20.26 -16.72 -9.01
CA ALA A 5 -20.67 -18.09 -9.32
C ALA A 5 -19.48 -18.99 -9.70
N THR A 6 -18.36 -18.40 -10.12
CA THR A 6 -17.17 -19.12 -10.57
C THR A 6 -15.87 -18.49 -10.08
N ILE A 7 -14.77 -19.26 -10.08
CA ILE A 7 -13.42 -18.73 -9.82
C ILE A 7 -13.05 -17.68 -10.87
N HIS A 8 -13.51 -17.80 -12.12
CA HIS A 8 -13.23 -16.81 -13.16
C HIS A 8 -13.86 -15.44 -12.86
N GLU A 9 -15.11 -15.41 -12.38
CA GLU A 9 -15.75 -14.16 -11.96
C GLU A 9 -15.02 -13.51 -10.77
N LEU A 10 -14.59 -14.33 -9.81
CA LEU A 10 -13.83 -13.86 -8.66
C LEU A 10 -12.43 -13.36 -9.07
N PHE A 11 -11.76 -14.08 -9.99
CA PHE A 11 -10.48 -13.69 -10.56
C PHE A 11 -10.58 -12.31 -11.23
N TYR A 12 -11.58 -12.12 -12.09
CA TYR A 12 -11.78 -10.83 -12.77
C TYR A 12 -12.04 -9.71 -11.77
N HIS A 13 -12.88 -9.95 -10.75
CA HIS A 13 -13.10 -8.95 -9.71
C HIS A 13 -11.80 -8.54 -9.00
N HIS A 14 -10.95 -9.51 -8.63
CA HIS A 14 -9.67 -9.21 -7.99
C HIS A 14 -8.68 -8.51 -8.94
N LEU A 15 -8.67 -8.88 -10.22
CA LEU A 15 -7.87 -8.21 -11.25
C LEU A 15 -8.26 -6.73 -11.39
N ASP A 16 -9.56 -6.46 -11.41
CA ASP A 16 -10.15 -5.12 -11.49
C ASP A 16 -9.85 -4.27 -10.25
N GLU A 17 -10.05 -4.83 -9.05
CA GLU A 17 -9.69 -4.18 -7.79
C GLU A 17 -8.18 -3.89 -7.70
N LEU A 18 -7.32 -4.79 -8.20
CA LEU A 18 -5.87 -4.57 -8.24
C LEU A 18 -5.50 -3.42 -9.18
N TYR A 19 -6.08 -3.37 -10.38
CA TYR A 19 -5.83 -2.28 -11.32
C TYR A 19 -6.25 -0.93 -10.75
N ALA A 20 -7.43 -0.88 -10.14
CA ALA A 20 -7.91 0.31 -9.44
C ALA A 20 -6.99 0.69 -8.26
N ALA A 21 -6.55 -0.29 -7.47
CA ALA A 21 -5.67 -0.09 -6.33
C ALA A 21 -4.29 0.48 -6.74
N GLU A 22 -3.65 -0.09 -7.76
CA GLU A 22 -2.34 0.39 -8.25
C GLU A 22 -2.43 1.85 -8.71
N ASN A 23 -3.45 2.20 -9.51
CA ASN A 23 -3.67 3.58 -9.95
C ASN A 23 -3.83 4.55 -8.78
N GLN A 24 -4.61 4.17 -7.76
CA GLN A 24 -4.80 5.00 -6.57
C GLN A 24 -3.53 5.12 -5.73
N ILE A 25 -2.74 4.05 -5.61
CA ILE A 25 -1.45 4.07 -4.91
C ILE A 25 -0.47 5.01 -5.64
N ILE A 26 -0.36 4.90 -6.97
CA ILE A 26 0.49 5.79 -7.79
C ILE A 26 0.12 7.26 -7.58
N TYR A 27 -1.18 7.57 -7.63
CA TYR A 27 -1.67 8.91 -7.38
C TYR A 27 -1.38 9.38 -5.95
N ALA A 28 -1.66 8.52 -4.96
CA ALA A 28 -1.42 8.84 -3.56
C ALA A 28 0.05 9.14 -3.28
N ILE A 29 0.98 8.30 -3.77
CA ILE A 29 2.42 8.54 -3.64
C ILE A 29 2.78 9.92 -4.22
N SER A 30 2.33 10.20 -5.44
CA SER A 30 2.59 11.48 -6.11
C SER A 30 2.13 12.68 -5.26
N SER A 31 0.97 12.56 -4.61
CA SER A 31 0.39 13.62 -3.79
C SER A 31 1.13 13.86 -2.46
N VAL A 32 1.78 12.83 -1.90
CA VAL A 32 2.45 12.93 -0.60
C VAL A 32 3.94 13.19 -0.69
N LEU A 33 4.59 12.91 -1.83
CA LEU A 33 6.03 13.10 -2.02
C LEU A 33 6.52 14.49 -1.57
N PRO A 34 5.85 15.61 -1.93
CA PRO A 34 6.28 16.94 -1.51
C PRO A 34 6.12 17.21 0.00
N GLN A 35 5.40 16.36 0.72
CA GLN A 35 5.06 16.54 2.14
C GLN A 35 6.01 15.78 3.07
N ILE A 36 6.83 14.88 2.52
CA ILE A 36 7.78 14.07 3.29
C ILE A 36 8.99 14.91 3.64
N SER A 37 9.43 14.84 4.89
CA SER A 37 10.54 15.64 5.40
C SER A 37 11.88 14.92 5.25
N GLN A 38 11.88 13.59 5.24
CA GLN A 38 13.09 12.77 5.12
C GLN A 38 13.42 12.39 3.66
N PRO A 39 14.59 12.79 3.11
CA PRO A 39 14.97 12.49 1.73
C PRO A 39 14.97 10.99 1.40
N ALA A 40 15.51 10.15 2.29
CA ALA A 40 15.56 8.70 2.07
C ALA A 40 14.17 8.06 1.90
N TYR A 41 13.14 8.64 2.52
CA TYR A 41 11.76 8.15 2.39
C TYR A 41 11.11 8.61 1.10
N GLN A 42 11.43 9.83 0.65
CA GLN A 42 11.04 10.30 -0.67
C GLN A 42 11.61 9.38 -1.75
N ASP A 43 12.90 9.07 -1.69
CA ASP A 43 13.58 8.20 -2.64
C ASP A 43 12.94 6.79 -2.67
N GLY A 44 12.68 6.21 -1.49
CA GLY A 44 12.00 4.92 -1.38
C GLY A 44 10.60 4.92 -2.03
N LEU A 45 9.82 5.97 -1.83
CA LEU A 45 8.50 6.09 -2.47
C LEU A 45 8.57 6.40 -3.96
N ILE A 46 9.57 7.14 -4.44
CA ILE A 46 9.80 7.37 -5.87
C ILE A 46 10.05 6.04 -6.58
N LEU A 47 10.93 5.21 -6.01
CA LEU A 47 11.21 3.87 -6.52
C LEU A 47 9.95 3.00 -6.50
N TYR A 48 9.22 2.98 -5.38
CA TYR A 48 7.99 2.20 -5.28
C TYR A 48 6.93 2.65 -6.29
N ARG A 49 6.79 3.95 -6.52
CA ARG A 49 5.88 4.50 -7.53
C ARG A 49 6.25 4.07 -8.96
N ALA A 50 7.54 4.09 -9.29
CA ALA A 50 8.02 3.64 -10.60
C ALA A 50 7.71 2.14 -10.82
N GLU A 51 7.87 1.33 -9.78
CA GLU A 51 7.53 -0.09 -9.80
C GLU A 51 6.02 -0.30 -9.97
N ALA A 52 5.19 0.44 -9.23
CA ALA A 52 3.73 0.36 -9.32
C ALA A 52 3.20 0.79 -10.70
N LEU A 53 3.81 1.79 -11.34
CA LEU A 53 3.49 2.18 -12.72
C LEU A 53 3.70 1.00 -13.68
N ARG A 54 4.84 0.31 -13.54
CA ARG A 54 5.15 -0.89 -14.34
C ARG A 54 4.18 -2.03 -14.06
N HIS A 55 3.74 -2.21 -12.80
CA HIS A 55 2.74 -3.22 -12.43
C HIS A 55 1.39 -2.94 -13.07
N ARG A 56 0.95 -1.68 -13.08
CA ARG A 56 -0.28 -1.26 -13.78
C ARG A 56 -0.20 -1.58 -15.27
N ASP A 57 0.93 -1.32 -15.90
CA ASP A 57 1.11 -1.59 -17.34
C ASP A 57 1.07 -3.11 -17.63
N LEU A 58 1.70 -3.92 -16.76
CA LEU A 58 1.58 -5.39 -16.83
C LEU A 58 0.15 -5.90 -16.58
N LEU A 59 -0.61 -5.27 -15.69
CA LEU A 59 -2.03 -5.58 -15.50
C LEU A 59 -2.83 -5.28 -16.76
N HIS A 60 -2.49 -4.22 -17.49
CA HIS A 60 -3.11 -3.91 -18.78
C HIS A 60 -2.86 -5.04 -19.79
N GLU A 61 -1.65 -5.59 -19.87
CA GLU A 61 -1.34 -6.76 -20.70
C GLU A 61 -2.19 -7.98 -20.31
N VAL A 62 -2.45 -8.19 -19.01
CA VAL A 62 -3.34 -9.27 -18.53
C VAL A 62 -4.78 -9.05 -18.98
N PHE A 63 -5.29 -7.81 -18.92
CA PHE A 63 -6.63 -7.49 -19.44
C PHE A 63 -6.73 -7.75 -20.95
N GLU A 64 -5.74 -7.32 -21.72
CA GLU A 64 -5.69 -7.54 -23.17
C GLU A 64 -5.66 -9.04 -23.50
N ALA A 65 -4.84 -9.83 -22.79
CA ALA A 65 -4.74 -11.27 -22.98
C ALA A 65 -6.04 -12.02 -22.66
N LEU A 66 -6.90 -11.44 -21.81
CA LEU A 66 -8.21 -11.97 -21.46
C LEU A 66 -9.34 -11.41 -22.33
N GLU A 67 -9.05 -10.50 -23.26
CA GLU A 67 -10.04 -9.76 -24.05
C GLU A 67 -11.04 -9.00 -23.16
N LEU A 68 -10.55 -8.45 -22.05
CA LEU A 68 -11.33 -7.70 -21.06
C LEU A 68 -10.82 -6.27 -20.94
N HIS A 69 -11.63 -5.42 -20.29
CA HIS A 69 -11.23 -4.06 -19.92
C HIS A 69 -11.36 -3.86 -18.41
N PRO A 70 -10.44 -3.07 -17.80
CA PRO A 70 -10.61 -2.62 -16.43
C PRO A 70 -11.83 -1.71 -16.34
N ALA A 71 -12.64 -1.87 -15.30
CA ALA A 71 -13.75 -0.99 -15.04
C ALA A 71 -13.27 0.35 -14.44
N ASP A 72 -13.98 1.42 -14.77
CA ASP A 72 -13.70 2.75 -14.21
C ASP A 72 -14.29 2.89 -12.81
N HIS A 73 -13.59 2.35 -11.82
CA HIS A 73 -13.88 2.57 -10.42
C HIS A 73 -12.58 2.68 -9.60
N GLY A 74 -12.69 3.22 -8.39
CA GLY A 74 -11.60 3.10 -7.41
C GLY A 74 -11.80 1.89 -6.50
N CYS A 75 -10.70 1.35 -5.99
CA CYS A 75 -10.69 0.32 -4.95
C CYS A 75 -11.16 0.92 -3.61
N SER A 76 -12.15 0.27 -3.00
CA SER A 76 -12.75 0.74 -1.74
C SER A 76 -11.77 0.63 -0.56
N ALA A 77 -11.01 -0.45 -0.48
CA ALA A 77 -10.03 -0.68 0.58
C ALA A 77 -8.92 0.37 0.57
N VAL A 78 -8.38 0.67 -0.62
CA VAL A 78 -7.36 1.71 -0.80
C VAL A 78 -7.90 3.09 -0.42
N ARG A 79 -9.14 3.44 -0.84
CA ARG A 79 -9.77 4.70 -0.42
C ARG A 79 -9.86 4.84 1.09
N SER A 80 -10.26 3.78 1.79
CA SER A 80 -10.38 3.78 3.25
C SER A 80 -9.03 4.01 3.94
N MET A 81 -8.01 3.24 3.56
CA MET A 81 -6.65 3.39 4.11
C MET A 81 -6.05 4.78 3.83
N LEU A 82 -6.25 5.32 2.62
CA LEU A 82 -5.82 6.69 2.30
C LEU A 82 -6.62 7.75 3.04
N GLY A 83 -7.90 7.49 3.33
CA GLY A 83 -8.74 8.36 4.17
C GLY A 83 -8.19 8.48 5.60
N GLU A 84 -7.80 7.35 6.19
CA GLU A 84 -7.16 7.28 7.50
C GLU A 84 -5.81 8.01 7.50
N LEU A 85 -4.97 7.77 6.48
CA LEU A 85 -3.71 8.49 6.30
C LEU A 85 -3.94 9.99 6.26
N ASN A 86 -4.87 10.47 5.43
CA ASN A 86 -5.17 11.89 5.33
C ASN A 86 -5.64 12.49 6.67
N GLN A 87 -6.35 11.73 7.50
CA GLN A 87 -6.69 12.17 8.86
C GLN A 87 -5.45 12.30 9.74
N MET A 88 -4.53 11.32 9.69
CA MET A 88 -3.25 11.37 10.41
C MET A 88 -2.41 12.57 9.96
N LEU A 89 -2.32 12.83 8.66
CA LEU A 89 -1.56 13.95 8.11
C LEU A 89 -2.10 15.32 8.55
N ARG A 90 -3.44 15.48 8.61
CA ARG A 90 -4.05 16.72 9.11
C ARG A 90 -3.82 16.96 10.60
N CYS A 91 -3.65 15.89 11.38
CA CYS A 91 -3.47 16.00 12.83
C CYS A 91 -2.00 16.21 13.24
N ASN A 92 -1.05 16.04 12.32
CA ASN A 92 0.38 16.08 12.62
C ASN A 92 1.12 17.11 11.77
N LYS A 93 1.99 17.90 12.39
CA LYS A 93 2.91 18.79 11.66
C LYS A 93 3.96 17.96 10.89
N PRO A 94 4.56 18.50 9.82
CA PRO A 94 5.74 17.90 9.19
C PRO A 94 6.76 17.50 10.25
N SER A 95 7.04 16.20 10.33
CA SER A 95 7.87 15.58 11.38
C SER A 95 8.18 14.14 11.00
N LEU A 96 9.21 13.56 11.64
CA LEU A 96 9.54 12.14 11.49
C LEU A 96 8.35 11.22 11.81
N ILE A 97 7.52 11.55 12.80
CA ILE A 97 6.31 10.78 13.14
C ILE A 97 5.30 10.77 11.99
N ARG A 98 5.09 11.93 11.35
CA ARG A 98 4.19 12.04 10.19
C ARG A 98 4.72 11.24 9.01
N ASP A 99 6.02 11.27 8.78
CA ASP A 99 6.70 10.51 7.74
C ASP A 99 6.63 8.99 7.97
N LEU A 100 6.75 8.54 9.24
CA LEU A 100 6.54 7.14 9.62
C LEU A 100 5.08 6.70 9.43
N ALA A 101 4.11 7.58 9.70
CA ALA A 101 2.70 7.31 9.41
C ALA A 101 2.47 7.13 7.89
N LEU A 102 3.12 7.95 7.06
CA LEU A 102 3.08 7.80 5.60
C LEU A 102 3.64 6.44 5.16
N LEU A 103 4.88 6.14 5.53
CA LEU A 103 5.55 4.90 5.11
C LEU A 103 4.80 3.64 5.59
N SER A 104 4.33 3.64 6.84
CA SER A 104 3.56 2.51 7.36
C SER A 104 2.24 2.30 6.62
N THR A 105 1.53 3.36 6.23
CA THR A 105 0.35 3.21 5.37
C THR A 105 0.70 2.70 3.97
N PHE A 106 1.77 3.18 3.34
CA PHE A 106 2.18 2.64 2.03
C PHE A 106 2.64 1.18 2.11
N HIS A 107 3.26 0.78 3.22
CA HIS A 107 3.56 -0.62 3.48
C HIS A 107 2.26 -1.45 3.59
N GLN A 108 1.26 -0.99 4.34
CA GLN A 108 -0.04 -1.67 4.43
C GLN A 108 -0.73 -1.80 3.07
N LEU A 109 -0.73 -0.73 2.26
CA LEU A 109 -1.24 -0.75 0.89
C LEU A 109 -0.48 -1.77 0.02
N CYS A 110 0.85 -1.83 0.13
CA CYS A 110 1.69 -2.79 -0.58
C CYS A 110 1.36 -4.24 -0.18
N GLN A 111 1.16 -4.51 1.10
CA GLN A 111 0.77 -5.84 1.59
C GLN A 111 -0.64 -6.23 1.14
N TYR A 112 -1.58 -5.29 1.14
CA TYR A 112 -2.93 -5.51 0.62
C TYR A 112 -2.92 -5.97 -0.84
N VAL A 113 -2.18 -5.28 -1.71
CA VAL A 113 -2.08 -5.70 -3.12
C VAL A 113 -1.26 -6.97 -3.30
N LEU A 114 -0.19 -7.17 -2.51
CA LEU A 114 0.61 -8.39 -2.54
C LEU A 114 -0.23 -9.64 -2.28
N GLY A 115 -1.10 -9.60 -1.26
CA GLY A 115 -2.00 -10.71 -0.96
C GLY A 115 -2.95 -11.05 -2.12
N GLN A 116 -3.40 -10.06 -2.88
CA GLN A 116 -4.25 -10.31 -4.04
C GLN A 116 -3.48 -10.92 -5.22
N TYR A 117 -2.27 -10.44 -5.51
CA TYR A 117 -1.42 -11.04 -6.55
C TYR A 117 -1.08 -12.51 -6.25
N GLN A 118 -0.87 -12.86 -4.97
CA GLN A 118 -0.67 -14.26 -4.55
C GLN A 118 -1.85 -15.16 -4.94
N TRP A 119 -3.08 -14.68 -4.80
CA TRP A 119 -4.27 -15.45 -5.19
C TRP A 119 -4.44 -15.49 -6.71
N LEU A 120 -4.26 -14.38 -7.41
CA LEU A 120 -4.35 -14.35 -8.88
C LEU A 120 -3.32 -15.27 -9.54
N ALA A 121 -2.07 -15.29 -9.06
CA ALA A 121 -1.03 -16.18 -9.58
C ALA A 121 -1.46 -17.65 -9.44
N GLN A 122 -1.91 -18.05 -8.26
CA GLN A 122 -2.37 -19.41 -7.99
C GLN A 122 -3.59 -19.80 -8.84
N TRP A 123 -4.59 -18.92 -8.95
CA TRP A 123 -5.78 -19.21 -9.74
C TRP A 123 -5.48 -19.28 -11.25
N ALA A 124 -4.63 -18.39 -11.77
CA ALA A 124 -4.20 -18.42 -13.16
C ALA A 124 -3.46 -19.73 -13.48
N GLU A 125 -2.57 -20.18 -12.58
CA GLU A 125 -1.87 -21.47 -12.73
C GLU A 125 -2.87 -22.64 -12.77
N ARG A 126 -3.83 -22.68 -11.84
CA ARG A 126 -4.86 -23.73 -11.80
C ARG A 126 -5.82 -23.70 -12.99
N ALA A 127 -6.00 -22.55 -13.62
CA ALA A 127 -6.76 -22.38 -14.85
C ALA A 127 -5.92 -22.64 -16.12
N ASN A 128 -4.67 -23.10 -15.99
CA ASN A 128 -3.70 -23.29 -17.08
C ASN A 128 -3.38 -22.01 -17.88
N GLN A 129 -3.57 -20.84 -17.27
CA GLN A 129 -3.24 -19.52 -17.81
C GLN A 129 -1.80 -19.14 -17.43
N LEU A 130 -0.83 -19.96 -17.88
CA LEU A 130 0.58 -19.84 -17.47
C LEU A 130 1.21 -18.45 -17.73
N PRO A 131 0.95 -17.76 -18.86
CA PRO A 131 1.48 -16.42 -19.06
C PRO A 131 0.99 -15.42 -18.01
N ILE A 132 -0.29 -15.47 -17.65
CA ILE A 132 -0.90 -14.60 -16.64
C ILE A 132 -0.34 -14.94 -15.25
N ALA A 133 -0.21 -16.23 -14.93
CA ALA A 133 0.39 -16.69 -13.68
C ALA A 133 1.83 -16.16 -13.52
N GLN A 134 2.62 -16.15 -14.59
CA GLN A 134 3.99 -15.64 -14.62
C GLN A 134 4.04 -14.13 -14.38
N ILE A 135 3.13 -13.35 -14.98
CA ILE A 135 3.02 -11.91 -14.75
C ILE A 135 2.69 -11.64 -13.28
N CYS A 136 1.65 -12.27 -12.74
CA CYS A 136 1.24 -12.10 -11.35
C CYS A 136 2.35 -12.50 -10.37
N THR A 137 3.05 -13.60 -10.62
CA THR A 137 4.18 -14.05 -9.80
C THR A 137 5.35 -13.06 -9.82
N THR A 138 5.64 -12.49 -10.99
CA THR A 138 6.69 -11.47 -11.15
C THR A 138 6.36 -10.22 -10.34
N ILE A 139 5.12 -9.74 -10.42
CA ILE A 139 4.65 -8.59 -9.64
C ILE A 139 4.67 -8.92 -8.14
N GLN A 140 4.25 -10.13 -7.74
CA GLN A 140 4.29 -10.58 -6.35
C GLN A 140 5.71 -10.52 -5.76
N GLN A 141 6.72 -11.02 -6.47
CA GLN A 141 8.13 -11.00 -6.02
C GLN A 141 8.62 -9.56 -5.83
N GLN A 142 8.28 -8.69 -6.77
CA GLN A 142 8.60 -7.26 -6.73
C GLN A 142 7.93 -6.53 -5.57
N LYS A 143 6.62 -6.71 -5.37
CA LYS A 143 5.90 -6.17 -4.21
C LYS A 143 6.45 -6.69 -2.88
N THR A 144 6.90 -7.95 -2.83
CA THR A 144 7.54 -8.51 -1.62
C THR A 144 8.83 -7.74 -1.30
N TYR A 145 9.65 -7.46 -2.32
CA TYR A 145 10.85 -6.66 -2.16
C TYR A 145 10.53 -5.21 -1.74
N ALA A 146 9.56 -4.56 -2.40
CA ALA A 146 9.12 -3.21 -2.04
C ALA A 146 8.64 -3.12 -0.58
N ALA A 147 7.85 -4.10 -0.12
CA ALA A 147 7.39 -4.16 1.26
C ALA A 147 8.55 -4.31 2.26
N HIS A 148 9.56 -5.12 1.92
CA HIS A 148 10.78 -5.24 2.71
C HIS A 148 11.56 -3.92 2.81
N ILE A 149 11.70 -3.20 1.69
CA ILE A 149 12.35 -1.89 1.67
C ILE A 149 11.58 -0.87 2.52
N LEU A 150 10.26 -0.79 2.40
CA LEU A 150 9.43 0.10 3.22
C LEU A 150 9.55 -0.23 4.71
N THR A 151 9.61 -1.52 5.06
CA THR A 151 9.83 -1.96 6.46
C THR A 151 11.20 -1.49 6.96
N LYS A 152 12.26 -1.67 6.16
CA LYS A 152 13.61 -1.20 6.52
C LYS A 152 13.68 0.31 6.68
N LEU A 153 13.02 1.09 5.83
CA LEU A 153 12.98 2.55 5.95
C LEU A 153 12.26 3.00 7.23
N CYS A 154 11.16 2.32 7.59
CA CYS A 154 10.47 2.54 8.87
C CYS A 154 11.40 2.24 10.06
N ASP A 155 12.08 1.09 10.03
CA ASP A 155 13.00 0.67 11.10
C ASP A 155 14.19 1.62 11.24
N GLN A 156 14.82 1.98 10.12
CA GLN A 156 15.87 3.00 10.08
C GLN A 156 15.39 4.34 10.65
N GLY A 157 14.13 4.72 10.45
CA GLY A 157 13.54 5.89 11.08
C GLY A 157 13.48 5.86 12.60
N LEU A 158 13.25 4.68 13.16
CA LEU A 158 13.28 4.48 14.61
C LEU A 158 14.71 4.59 15.17
N HIS A 159 15.71 4.27 14.35
CA HIS A 159 17.13 4.26 14.72
C HIS A 159 17.91 5.55 14.37
N LEU A 160 17.53 6.27 13.30
CA LEU A 160 18.20 7.48 12.82
C LEU A 160 17.47 8.74 13.34
N GLY A 161 18.02 9.34 14.40
CA GLY A 161 17.85 10.79 14.62
C GLY A 161 16.71 11.23 15.54
N LEU A 162 16.19 10.37 16.40
CA LEU A 162 15.48 10.87 17.58
C LEU A 162 16.53 11.27 18.63
N PRO A 163 16.59 12.53 19.10
CA PRO A 163 17.25 12.87 20.35
C PRO A 163 16.79 11.86 21.42
N GLU A 164 17.68 11.44 22.31
CA GLU A 164 17.41 10.43 23.36
C GLU A 164 16.09 10.71 24.14
N GLN A 165 15.75 12.00 24.28
CA GLN A 165 14.51 12.53 24.88
C GLN A 165 13.23 12.22 24.09
N LEU A 166 13.30 12.13 22.75
CA LEU A 166 12.20 11.74 21.87
C LEU A 166 12.15 10.23 21.66
N GLN A 167 13.26 9.48 21.79
CA GLN A 167 13.25 8.01 21.81
C GLN A 167 12.38 7.46 22.96
N ALA A 168 12.46 8.10 24.13
CA ALA A 168 11.61 7.83 25.27
C ALA A 168 10.13 8.28 25.09
N GLN A 169 9.83 9.14 24.11
CA GLN A 169 8.46 9.60 23.79
C GLN A 169 7.83 8.85 22.61
N THR A 170 8.61 8.42 21.61
CA THR A 170 8.14 7.66 20.44
C THR A 170 7.80 6.23 20.77
N LEU A 171 8.61 5.58 21.61
CA LEU A 171 8.32 4.27 22.19
C LEU A 171 7.69 4.37 23.58
N GLY A 172 7.30 5.60 23.99
CA GLY A 172 6.81 5.96 25.32
C GLY A 172 6.10 4.79 25.97
N GLY A 173 6.72 4.28 27.05
CA GLY A 173 6.54 2.91 27.53
C GLY A 173 5.10 2.44 27.32
N PHE A 174 4.94 1.33 26.58
CA PHE A 174 3.68 0.76 26.05
C PHE A 174 2.49 0.67 27.04
N GLY A 175 2.65 1.08 28.31
CA GLY A 175 1.62 1.18 29.35
C GLY A 175 0.92 2.53 29.54
N GLN A 176 1.35 3.67 28.97
CA GLN A 176 0.64 4.95 29.20
C GLN A 176 0.51 5.85 27.95
N LEU A 177 -0.65 5.78 27.29
CA LEU A 177 -1.05 6.81 26.32
C LEU A 177 -1.15 8.17 27.03
N PRO A 178 -0.48 9.23 26.52
CA PRO A 178 -0.63 10.59 27.07
C PRO A 178 -2.11 10.98 27.13
N ASN A 179 -2.53 11.67 28.19
CA ASN A 179 -3.93 12.03 28.47
C ASN A 179 -4.69 12.69 27.30
N GLN A 180 -3.99 13.31 26.35
CA GLN A 180 -4.59 13.91 25.16
C GLN A 180 -5.15 12.87 24.16
N ALA A 181 -4.55 11.68 24.08
CA ALA A 181 -5.03 10.58 23.22
C ALA A 181 -6.31 9.92 23.78
N ARG A 182 -6.50 9.92 25.10
CA ARG A 182 -7.71 9.37 25.75
C ARG A 182 -8.98 10.15 25.42
N ARG A 183 -8.91 11.46 25.17
CA ARG A 183 -10.08 12.31 24.91
C ARG A 183 -10.75 12.06 23.55
N ARG A 184 -10.04 11.53 22.55
CA ARG A 184 -10.64 11.17 21.25
C ARG A 184 -11.47 9.89 21.30
N ASN A 185 -11.15 8.96 22.20
CA ASN A 185 -11.85 7.67 22.33
C ASN A 185 -13.12 7.73 23.20
N GLN A 186 -13.51 8.90 23.72
CA GLN A 186 -14.70 9.08 24.55
C GLN A 186 -15.86 9.80 23.85
N LYS A 187 -15.74 10.08 22.54
CA LYS A 187 -16.82 10.69 21.72
C LYS A 187 -17.16 9.84 20.51
N ARG A 188 -17.42 8.55 20.73
CA ARG A 188 -18.16 7.70 19.81
C ARG A 188 -19.36 7.14 20.56
#